data_AF-A0A939RZ56-F1
#
_entry.id   AF-A0A939RZ56-F1
#
_cell.length_a   1.000
_cell.length_b   1.000
_cell.length_c   1.000
_cell.angle_alpha   90.00
_cell.angle_beta   90.00
_cell.angle_gamma   90.00
#
_symmetry.space_group_name_H-M   'P 1'
#
loop_
_entity.id
_entity.type
_entity.pdbx_description
1 polymer ?
#
loop_
_entity_poly.entity_id
_entity_poly.type
_entity_poly.pdbx_seq_one_letter_code
_entity_poly.pdbx_strand_id
1 'polypeptide(L)'
;MDGGDRPAIGSPAEPISRTCKAPGCGKDISHKRRGAFFCDSNCKSDYHNHEAAEARSAAPDPAKLPIPDTAELASELRARGLITYEEEEARDLRAIGLGVMRLAGIDPKEIKA
;
A
#
# COMPACT_ATOMS: atom_id res chain seq x y z
N MET A 1 2.75 -3.14 72.41
CA MET A 1 1.39 -3.34 71.87
C MET A 1 1.05 -2.04 71.18
N ASP A 2 1.62 -1.80 70.00
CA ASP A 2 1.19 -2.27 68.67
C ASP A 2 -0.17 -1.69 68.26
N GLY A 3 -0.19 -0.96 67.15
CA GLY A 3 -1.40 -0.34 66.61
C GLY A 3 -1.12 0.86 65.70
N GLY A 4 -0.26 0.70 64.70
CA GLY A 4 -0.06 1.70 63.65
C GLY A 4 -1.23 1.68 62.68
N ASP A 5 -2.00 2.77 62.62
CA ASP A 5 -3.04 3.00 61.63
C ASP A 5 -2.39 3.28 60.26
N ARG A 6 -2.22 2.24 59.45
CA ARG A 6 -1.89 2.36 58.03
C ARG A 6 -3.20 2.58 57.27
N PRO A 7 -3.36 3.68 56.51
CA PRO A 7 -4.49 3.80 55.61
C PRO A 7 -4.46 2.65 54.61
N ALA A 8 -5.63 2.01 54.44
CA ALA A 8 -5.84 0.91 53.53
C ALA A 8 -5.33 1.29 52.14
N ILE A 9 -4.37 0.49 51.66
CA ILE A 9 -3.92 0.45 50.27
C ILE A 9 -5.11 0.48 49.32
N GLY A 10 -5.05 1.43 48.39
CA GLY A 10 -5.90 1.73 47.24
C GLY A 10 -7.08 0.79 46.95
N SER A 11 -8.22 1.41 46.65
CA SER A 11 -9.36 0.79 45.96
C SER A 11 -8.88 -0.28 44.97
N PRO A 12 -9.50 -1.48 44.92
CA PRO A 12 -9.16 -2.46 43.90
C PRO A 12 -9.32 -1.74 42.56
N ALA A 13 -8.21 -1.55 41.84
CA ALA A 13 -8.25 -0.93 40.53
C ALA A 13 -9.26 -1.74 39.72
N GLU A 14 -10.40 -1.13 39.40
CA GLU A 14 -11.45 -1.80 38.65
C GLU A 14 -10.78 -2.45 37.44
N PRO A 15 -10.99 -3.75 37.19
CA PRO A 15 -10.39 -4.39 36.04
C PRO A 15 -10.89 -3.61 34.84
N ILE A 16 -9.99 -2.92 34.14
CA ILE A 16 -10.32 -2.23 32.90
C ILE A 16 -10.75 -3.34 31.95
N SER A 17 -12.06 -3.58 31.87
CA SER A 17 -12.67 -4.52 30.95
C SER A 17 -12.36 -4.01 29.55
N ARG A 18 -11.48 -4.70 28.83
CA ARG A 18 -11.12 -4.33 27.47
C ARG A 18 -11.70 -5.38 26.57
N THR A 19 -12.49 -4.94 25.59
CA THR A 19 -13.06 -5.82 24.57
C THR A 19 -12.19 -5.82 23.32
N CYS A 20 -12.17 -6.95 22.61
CA CYS A 20 -11.48 -7.07 21.35
C CYS A 20 -12.07 -6.10 20.30
N LYS A 21 -11.19 -5.38 19.60
CA LYS A 21 -11.56 -4.39 18.56
C LYS A 21 -12.04 -5.00 17.24
N ALA A 22 -11.91 -6.31 17.04
CA ALA A 22 -12.30 -6.92 15.77
C ALA A 22 -13.82 -6.85 15.56
N PRO A 23 -14.29 -6.54 14.35
CA PRO A 23 -15.72 -6.44 14.06
C PRO A 23 -16.40 -7.78 14.36
N GLY A 24 -17.44 -7.74 15.21
CA GLY A 24 -18.22 -8.92 15.59
C GLY A 24 -17.58 -9.87 16.63
N CYS A 25 -16.36 -9.59 17.13
CA CYS A 25 -15.71 -10.49 18.10
C CYS A 25 -16.24 -10.33 19.53
N GLY A 26 -16.18 -9.12 20.09
CA GLY A 26 -16.74 -8.82 21.43
C GLY A 26 -16.12 -9.59 22.61
N LYS A 27 -15.03 -10.34 22.42
CA LYS A 27 -14.36 -11.09 23.50
C LYS A 27 -13.64 -10.15 24.47
N ASP A 28 -13.73 -10.45 25.76
CA ASP A 28 -12.93 -9.79 26.78
C ASP A 28 -11.45 -10.19 26.66
N ILE A 29 -10.57 -9.18 26.71
CA ILE A 29 -9.12 -9.30 26.60
C ILE A 29 -8.43 -8.74 27.85
N SER A 30 -9.13 -8.62 28.98
CA SER A 30 -8.54 -8.14 30.24
C SER A 30 -7.45 -9.07 30.79
N HIS A 31 -7.41 -10.32 30.34
CA HIS A 31 -6.34 -11.28 30.64
C HIS A 31 -5.06 -11.10 29.79
N LYS A 32 -5.07 -10.24 28.76
CA LYS A 32 -3.92 -10.00 27.89
C LYS A 32 -3.03 -8.87 28.43
N ARG A 33 -1.82 -8.74 27.85
CA ARG A 33 -0.88 -7.65 28.18
C ARG A 33 -1.58 -6.28 28.07
N ARG A 34 -1.26 -5.35 28.98
CA ARG A 34 -1.72 -3.96 28.88
C ARG A 34 -1.37 -3.41 27.50
N GLY A 35 -2.37 -2.91 26.78
CA GLY A 35 -2.20 -2.42 25.40
C GLY A 35 -2.53 -3.44 24.30
N ALA A 36 -2.91 -4.67 24.65
CA ALA A 36 -3.53 -5.57 23.69
C ALA A 36 -4.90 -5.01 23.27
N PHE A 37 -5.19 -5.08 21.97
CA PHE A 37 -6.46 -4.65 21.37
C PHE A 37 -7.22 -5.80 20.72
N PHE A 38 -6.57 -6.95 20.55
CA PHE A 38 -7.11 -8.12 19.84
C PHE A 38 -6.94 -9.36 20.70
N CYS A 39 -7.95 -10.25 20.68
CA CYS A 39 -7.88 -11.50 21.45
C CYS A 39 -6.86 -12.46 20.83
N ASP A 40 -6.77 -12.50 19.50
CA ASP A 40 -5.93 -13.40 18.72
C ASP A 40 -5.50 -12.77 17.39
N SER A 41 -4.56 -13.44 16.71
CA SER A 41 -4.03 -13.01 15.41
C SER A 41 -5.11 -12.91 14.32
N ASN A 42 -6.10 -13.81 14.33
CA ASN A 42 -7.19 -13.78 13.35
C ASN A 42 -8.01 -12.49 13.48
N CYS A 43 -8.41 -12.13 14.70
CA CYS A 43 -9.14 -10.89 14.96
C CYS A 43 -8.36 -9.64 14.57
N LYS A 44 -7.03 -9.66 14.71
CA LYS A 44 -6.18 -8.59 14.19
C LYS A 44 -6.25 -8.52 12.66
N SER A 45 -6.15 -9.65 11.97
CA SER A 45 -6.25 -9.72 10.51
C SER A 45 -7.62 -9.26 10.00
N ASP A 46 -8.71 -9.72 10.64
CA ASP A 46 -10.08 -9.35 10.27
C ASP A 46 -10.32 -7.85 10.40
N TYR A 47 -9.82 -7.24 11.48
CA TYR A 47 -9.87 -5.78 11.66
C TYR A 47 -9.16 -5.06 10.51
N HIS A 48 -7.92 -5.44 10.18
CA HIS A 48 -7.19 -4.80 9.09
C HIS A 48 -7.82 -5.05 7.71
N ASN A 49 -8.40 -6.22 7.48
CA ASN A 49 -9.11 -6.53 6.24
C ASN A 49 -10.38 -5.69 6.09
N HIS A 50 -11.11 -5.48 7.19
CA HIS A 50 -12.28 -4.60 7.22
C HIS A 50 -11.89 -3.15 6.90
N GLU A 51 -10.89 -2.62 7.58
CA GLU A 51 -10.39 -1.24 7.35
C GLU A 51 -9.92 -1.07 5.89
N ALA A 52 -9.23 -2.07 5.33
CA ALA A 52 -8.80 -2.06 3.94
C ALA A 52 -9.99 -2.14 2.96
N ALA A 53 -11.03 -2.91 3.29
CA ALA A 53 -12.25 -2.98 2.48
C ALA A 53 -13.02 -1.65 2.49
N GLU A 54 -13.12 -0.99 3.66
CA GLU A 54 -13.73 0.33 3.77
C GLU A 54 -12.94 1.39 3.00
N ALA A 55 -11.62 1.40 3.11
CA ALA A 55 -10.76 2.30 2.35
C ALA A 55 -10.89 2.12 0.83
N ARG A 56 -11.05 0.87 0.35
CA ARG A 56 -11.31 0.57 -1.06
C ARG A 56 -12.71 1.02 -1.51
N SER A 57 -13.69 0.93 -0.61
CA SER A 57 -15.07 1.34 -0.91
C SER A 57 -15.21 2.87 -0.95
N ALA A 58 -14.37 3.58 -0.19
CA ALA A 58 -14.25 5.03 -0.22
C ALA A 58 -13.35 5.57 -1.34
N ALA A 59 -12.69 4.70 -2.11
CA ALA A 59 -11.84 5.13 -3.20
C ALA A 59 -12.70 5.79 -4.30
N PRO A 60 -12.29 6.96 -4.83
CA PRO A 60 -12.97 7.56 -5.96
C PRO A 60 -12.91 6.60 -7.16
N ASP A 61 -13.97 6.63 -7.97
CA ASP A 61 -14.05 5.87 -9.22
C ASP A 61 -12.75 6.05 -10.03
N PRO A 62 -12.02 4.97 -10.35
CA PRO A 62 -10.73 5.07 -11.04
C PRO A 62 -10.85 5.70 -12.43
N ALA A 63 -12.04 5.67 -13.05
CA ALA A 63 -12.31 6.35 -14.32
C ALA A 63 -12.53 7.86 -14.16
N LYS A 64 -12.70 8.36 -12.92
CA LYS A 64 -12.79 9.79 -12.59
C LYS A 64 -11.47 10.36 -12.07
N LEU A 65 -10.46 9.52 -11.88
CA LEU A 65 -9.13 10.01 -11.55
C LEU A 65 -8.53 10.72 -12.78
N PRO A 66 -7.97 11.92 -12.62
CA PRO A 66 -7.24 12.57 -13.70
C PRO A 66 -6.09 11.64 -14.11
N ILE A 67 -6.07 11.26 -15.39
CA ILE A 67 -4.94 10.52 -15.96
C ILE A 67 -3.77 11.51 -15.95
N PRO A 68 -2.66 11.22 -15.24
CA PRO A 68 -1.51 12.10 -15.27
C PRO A 68 -1.02 12.22 -16.71
N ASP A 69 -0.66 13.43 -17.12
CA ASP A 69 -0.10 13.64 -18.45
C ASP A 69 1.20 12.82 -18.55
N THR A 70 1.14 11.77 -19.37
CA THR A 70 2.25 10.80 -19.47
C THR A 70 3.54 11.45 -19.98
N ALA A 71 3.48 12.59 -20.67
CA ALA A 71 4.65 13.30 -21.16
C ALA A 71 5.31 14.15 -20.06
N GLU A 72 4.51 14.79 -19.19
CA GLU A 72 5.02 15.51 -18.02
C GLU A 72 5.66 14.54 -17.02
N LEU A 73 4.97 13.44 -16.69
CA LEU A 73 5.48 12.42 -15.77
C LEU A 73 6.77 11.76 -16.31
N ALA A 74 6.83 11.44 -17.61
CA ALA A 74 8.04 10.92 -18.22
C ALA A 74 9.20 11.95 -18.18
N SER A 75 8.89 13.24 -18.29
CA SER A 75 9.90 14.30 -18.20
C SER A 75 10.43 14.46 -16.76
N GLU A 76 9.57 14.36 -15.75
CA GLU A 76 9.98 14.35 -14.34
C GLU A 76 10.83 13.11 -14.00
N LEU A 77 10.44 11.94 -14.49
CA LEU A 77 11.19 10.69 -14.27
C LEU A 77 12.56 10.74 -14.95
N ARG A 78 12.65 11.35 -16.15
CA ARG A 78 13.93 11.64 -16.81
C ARG A 78 14.78 12.64 -16.04
N ALA A 79 14.19 13.73 -15.55
CA ALA A 79 14.89 14.75 -14.76
C ALA A 79 15.42 14.18 -13.42
N ARG A 80 14.71 13.20 -12.86
CA ARG A 80 15.14 12.43 -11.68
C ARG A 80 16.13 11.30 -11.98
N GLY A 81 16.47 11.07 -13.25
CA GLY A 81 17.37 9.99 -13.66
C GLY A 81 16.82 8.59 -13.40
N LEU A 82 15.51 8.45 -13.19
CA LEU A 82 14.86 7.17 -12.89
C LEU A 82 14.54 6.37 -14.16
N ILE A 83 14.46 7.06 -15.29
CA ILE A 83 14.41 6.44 -16.61
C ILE A 83 15.46 7.12 -17.49
N THR A 84 16.40 6.32 -17.98
CA THR A 84 17.29 6.70 -19.06
C THR A 84 16.86 5.85 -20.25
N TYR A 85 16.41 6.49 -21.33
CA TYR A 85 16.37 5.78 -22.60
C TYR A 85 17.84 5.60 -22.99
N GLU A 86 18.39 4.42 -22.73
CA GLU A 86 19.70 4.10 -23.26
C GLU A 86 19.56 4.15 -24.79
N GLU A 87 20.27 5.06 -25.45
CA GLU A 87 20.25 5.24 -26.91
C GLU A 87 20.55 3.94 -27.69
N GLU A 88 21.01 2.91 -26.98
CA GLU A 88 21.27 1.57 -27.46
C GLU A 88 19.98 0.83 -27.90
N GLU A 89 18.85 0.95 -27.19
CA GLU A 89 17.57 0.34 -27.61
C GLU A 89 17.00 0.99 -28.88
N ALA A 90 17.23 2.30 -29.06
CA ALA A 90 16.79 2.99 -30.27
C ALA A 90 17.60 2.58 -31.50
N ARG A 91 18.88 2.22 -31.34
CA ARG A 91 19.68 1.62 -32.42
C ARG A 91 19.19 0.21 -32.74
N ASP A 92 18.88 -0.59 -31.74
CA ASP A 92 18.43 -1.97 -31.92
C ASP A 92 17.07 -2.03 -32.64
N LEU A 93 16.10 -1.20 -32.22
CA LEU A 93 14.81 -1.06 -32.90
C LEU A 93 14.94 -0.55 -34.33
N ARG A 94 15.88 0.37 -34.61
CA ARG A 94 16.18 0.81 -35.99
C ARG A 94 16.82 -0.30 -36.82
N ALA A 95 17.71 -1.10 -36.23
CA ALA A 95 18.35 -2.24 -36.89
C ALA A 95 17.32 -3.34 -37.21
N ILE A 96 16.45 -3.65 -36.26
CA ILE A 96 15.32 -4.58 -36.44
C ILE A 96 14.38 -4.04 -37.53
N GLY A 97 13.96 -2.78 -37.44
CA GLY A 97 13.08 -2.14 -38.43
C GLY A 97 13.66 -2.17 -39.84
N LEU A 98 14.96 -1.86 -39.99
CA LEU A 98 15.66 -1.94 -41.27
C LEU A 98 15.81 -3.38 -41.77
N GLY A 99 16.04 -4.34 -40.86
CA GLY A 99 16.09 -5.76 -41.17
C GLY A 99 14.75 -6.29 -41.70
N VAL A 100 13.65 -5.92 -41.05
CA VAL A 100 12.28 -6.27 -41.46
C VAL A 100 11.94 -5.66 -42.83
N MET A 101 12.28 -4.39 -43.07
CA MET A 101 12.07 -3.74 -44.37
C MET A 101 12.83 -4.45 -45.50
N ARG A 102 14.09 -4.83 -45.27
CA ARG A 102 14.88 -5.61 -46.24
C ARG A 102 14.25 -6.97 -46.55
N LEU A 103 13.79 -7.70 -45.52
CA LEU A 103 13.14 -8.99 -45.71
C LEU A 103 11.82 -8.86 -46.46
N ALA A 104 11.09 -7.76 -46.27
CA ALA A 104 9.87 -7.45 -46.99
C ALA A 104 10.10 -6.89 -48.41
N GLY A 105 11.36 -6.71 -48.84
CA GLY A 105 11.69 -6.13 -50.14
C GLY A 105 11.35 -4.64 -50.27
N ILE A 106 11.13 -3.94 -49.15
CA ILE A 106 10.79 -2.52 -49.11
C ILE A 106 12.10 -1.73 -49.09
N ASP A 107 12.36 -0.94 -50.14
CA ASP A 107 13.52 -0.05 -50.15
C ASP A 107 13.22 1.21 -49.30
N PRO A 108 13.99 1.47 -48.24
CA PRO A 108 13.72 2.58 -47.33
C PRO A 108 13.88 3.95 -47.99
N LYS A 109 14.49 4.07 -49.17
CA LYS A 109 14.59 5.33 -49.92
C LYS A 109 13.32 5.70 -50.67
N GLU A 110 12.41 4.75 -50.88
CA GLU A 110 11.12 4.98 -51.52
C GLU A 110 10.03 5.41 -50.53
N ILE A 111 10.30 5.27 -49.22
CA ILE A 111 9.42 5.76 -48.15
C ILE A 111 9.62 7.27 -48.02
N LYS A 112 8.80 8.03 -48.74
CA LYS A 112 8.75 9.49 -48.64
C LYS A 112 7.99 9.86 -47.36
N ALA A 113 8.66 10.59 -46.47
CA ALA A 113 8.07 11.17 -45.25
C ALA A 113 6.98 12.21 -45.56
#